data_AF-A0A8H6X732-F1
#
_entry.id   AF-A0A8H6X732-F1
#
_cell.length_a   1.000
_cell.length_b   1.000
_cell.length_c   1.000
_cell.angle_alpha   90.00
_cell.angle_beta   90.00
_cell.angle_gamma   90.00
#
_symmetry.space_group_name_H-M   'P 1'
#
loop_
_entity.id
_entity.type
_entity.pdbx_description
1 polymer ?
#
loop_
_entity_poly.entity_id
_entity_poly.type
_entity_poly.pdbx_seq_one_letter_code
_entity_poly.pdbx_strand_id
1 'polypeptide(L)'
;MLGRLRARLPKYPARRLHASATTRSSSYTPYDPAAEPREEELVDVCIVGGGPAGLSAAIRLKQLESETSLPVRVVVLEKGAEVGSHILSGAVIESSALDALLPDWRAREDHPLAQPVTSSGMRLLTEKYSIPIPHSLQMGNKGNLITL
;
A
#
# COMPACT_ATOMS: atom_id res chain seq x y z
N MET A 1 -19.11 48.31 -39.88
CA MET A 1 -19.43 48.07 -38.45
C MET A 1 -19.00 46.64 -38.10
N LEU A 2 -17.69 46.38 -37.93
CA LEU A 2 -17.19 45.05 -37.53
C LEU A 2 -16.57 45.15 -36.12
N GLY A 3 -17.31 44.66 -35.12
CA GLY A 3 -16.85 44.57 -33.75
C GLY A 3 -15.79 43.48 -33.59
N ARG A 4 -14.61 43.84 -33.09
CA ARG A 4 -13.58 42.87 -32.70
C ARG A 4 -14.00 42.21 -31.38
N LEU A 5 -14.31 40.91 -31.43
CA LEU A 5 -14.52 40.09 -30.24
C LEU A 5 -13.18 39.92 -29.50
N ARG A 6 -13.03 40.55 -28.32
CA ARG A 6 -11.90 40.27 -27.42
C ARG A 6 -12.17 38.94 -26.70
N ALA A 7 -11.41 37.91 -27.02
CA ALA A 7 -11.42 36.66 -26.26
C ALA A 7 -11.03 36.93 -24.80
N ARG A 8 -11.92 36.59 -23.86
CA ARG A 8 -11.63 36.64 -22.41
C ARG A 8 -10.74 35.45 -22.07
N LEU A 9 -9.54 35.72 -21.56
CA LEU A 9 -8.67 34.69 -20.98
C LEU A 9 -9.32 34.13 -19.69
N PRO A 10 -9.21 32.82 -19.44
CA PRO A 10 -9.80 32.19 -18.24
C PRO A 10 -9.12 32.72 -16.96
N LYS A 11 -9.94 33.02 -15.93
CA LYS A 11 -9.53 33.65 -14.66
C LYS A 11 -8.83 32.71 -13.65
N TYR A 12 -8.61 31.44 -13.99
CA TYR A 12 -8.01 30.46 -13.07
C TYR A 12 -6.90 29.68 -13.79
N PRO A 13 -5.74 29.45 -13.14
CA PRO A 13 -4.72 28.58 -13.72
C PRO A 13 -5.31 27.18 -13.82
N ALA A 14 -5.30 26.59 -15.02
CA ALA A 14 -5.68 25.21 -15.22
C ALA A 14 -4.80 24.32 -14.32
N ARG A 15 -5.41 23.52 -13.43
CA ARG A 15 -4.67 22.50 -12.67
C ARG A 15 -4.06 21.54 -13.68
N ARG A 16 -2.74 21.58 -13.78
CA ARG A 16 -1.97 20.78 -14.73
C ARG A 16 -1.88 19.37 -14.16
N LEU A 17 -2.49 18.40 -14.85
CA LEU A 17 -2.25 16.99 -14.58
C LEU A 17 -0.79 16.69 -14.98
N HIS A 18 -0.01 16.12 -14.05
CA HIS A 18 1.28 15.52 -14.35
C HIS A 18 1.03 14.05 -14.68
N ALA A 19 0.97 13.73 -15.98
CA ALA A 19 1.05 12.37 -16.47
C ALA A 19 2.12 12.29 -17.55
N SER A 20 2.90 11.23 -17.43
CA SER A 20 3.93 10.78 -18.37
C SER A 20 3.33 10.60 -19.77
N ALA A 21 4.06 11.04 -20.80
CA ALA A 21 3.69 11.07 -22.22
C ALA A 21 2.74 12.19 -22.67
N THR A 22 3.26 13.41 -22.78
CA THR A 22 2.80 14.35 -23.81
C THR A 22 4.02 15.04 -24.38
N THR A 23 4.31 14.81 -25.66
CA THR A 23 5.33 15.55 -26.42
C THR A 23 4.97 17.04 -26.40
N ARG A 24 5.59 17.81 -25.50
CA ARG A 24 5.38 19.26 -25.37
C ARG A 24 6.22 19.96 -26.44
N SER A 25 5.57 20.41 -27.51
CA SER A 25 6.12 21.44 -28.42
C SER A 25 5.89 22.81 -27.80
N SER A 26 6.94 23.38 -27.20
CA SER A 26 7.10 24.80 -26.87
C SER A 26 8.53 24.97 -26.36
N SER A 27 9.20 26.07 -26.71
CA SER A 27 10.63 26.41 -26.62
C SER A 27 11.26 26.44 -25.21
N TYR A 28 10.98 25.43 -24.40
CA TYR A 28 11.66 25.02 -23.18
C TYR A 28 12.40 23.73 -23.54
N THR A 29 13.70 23.60 -23.29
CA THR A 29 14.36 22.29 -23.35
C THR A 29 13.67 21.41 -22.32
N PRO A 30 12.84 20.41 -22.70
CA PRO A 30 12.21 19.54 -21.72
C PRO A 30 13.36 18.84 -21.02
N TYR A 31 13.44 18.94 -19.69
CA TYR A 31 14.24 17.99 -18.93
C TYR A 31 13.76 16.61 -19.35
N ASP A 32 14.60 15.90 -20.09
CA ASP A 32 14.32 14.56 -20.56
C ASP A 32 14.86 13.59 -19.52
N PRO A 33 14.01 13.05 -18.61
CA PRO A 33 14.46 12.12 -17.61
C PRO A 33 14.95 10.78 -18.21
N ALA A 34 14.82 10.58 -19.52
CA ALA A 34 15.41 9.46 -20.24
C ALA A 34 16.82 9.75 -20.78
N ALA A 35 17.23 11.03 -20.86
CA ALA A 35 18.57 11.43 -21.31
C ALA A 35 19.61 11.44 -20.19
N GLU A 36 19.16 11.55 -18.93
CA GLU A 36 20.03 11.42 -17.76
C GLU A 36 20.35 9.95 -17.49
N PRO A 37 21.61 9.60 -17.18
CA PRO A 37 21.96 8.24 -16.76
C PRO A 37 21.21 7.88 -15.48
N ARG A 38 20.55 6.73 -15.47
CA ARG A 38 19.84 6.21 -14.29
C ARG A 38 20.72 5.19 -13.59
N GLU A 39 20.69 5.21 -12.26
CA GLU A 39 21.28 4.13 -11.47
C GLU A 39 20.52 2.83 -11.77
N GLU A 40 21.26 1.81 -12.20
CA GLU A 40 20.74 0.49 -12.51
C GLU A 40 21.32 -0.51 -11.52
N GLU A 41 20.49 -1.44 -11.06
CA GLU A 41 20.93 -2.47 -10.14
C GLU A 41 20.36 -3.84 -10.56
N LEU A 42 21.22 -4.86 -10.63
CA LEU A 42 20.85 -6.21 -11.06
C LEU A 42 20.26 -6.99 -9.89
N VAL A 43 19.01 -7.43 -9.99
CA VAL A 43 18.30 -8.22 -8.96
C VAL A 43 17.66 -9.45 -9.59
N ASP A 44 17.48 -10.51 -8.81
CA ASP A 44 16.72 -11.69 -9.26
C ASP A 44 15.22 -11.45 -9.11
N VAL A 45 14.82 -10.78 -8.03
CA VAL A 45 13.42 -10.44 -7.74
C VAL A 45 13.31 -8.99 -7.26
N CYS A 46 12.50 -8.20 -7.95
CA CYS A 46 12.09 -6.85 -7.54
C CYS A 46 10.64 -6.87 -7.08
N ILE A 47 10.38 -6.49 -5.83
CA ILE A 47 9.05 -6.39 -5.23
C ILE A 47 8.70 -4.91 -5.09
N VAL A 48 7.60 -4.48 -5.68
CA VAL A 48 7.11 -3.10 -5.57
C VAL A 48 6.01 -3.05 -4.52
N GLY A 49 6.29 -2.38 -3.40
CA GLY A 49 5.42 -2.22 -2.24
C GLY A 49 5.90 -3.00 -1.02
N GLY A 50 6.26 -2.28 0.04
CA GLY A 50 6.65 -2.79 1.36
C GLY A 50 5.47 -3.04 2.30
N GLY A 51 4.30 -3.42 1.75
CA GLY A 51 3.13 -3.80 2.53
C GLY A 51 3.16 -5.27 2.98
N PRO A 52 2.10 -5.77 3.66
CA PRO A 52 2.07 -7.14 4.18
C PRO A 52 2.33 -8.20 3.11
N ALA A 53 1.75 -8.05 1.91
CA ALA A 53 1.94 -9.00 0.81
C ALA A 53 3.39 -8.99 0.27
N GLY A 54 3.94 -7.81 0.02
CA GLY A 54 5.31 -7.67 -0.52
C GLY A 54 6.37 -8.14 0.46
N LEU A 55 6.24 -7.78 1.74
CA LEU A 55 7.13 -8.28 2.79
C LEU A 55 6.98 -9.79 3.01
N SER A 56 5.76 -10.33 2.93
CA SER A 56 5.55 -11.79 3.03
C SER A 56 6.26 -12.54 1.90
N ALA A 57 6.18 -12.04 0.67
CA ALA A 57 6.89 -12.62 -0.46
C ALA A 57 8.41 -12.54 -0.28
N ALA A 58 8.93 -11.39 0.15
CA ALA A 58 10.36 -11.20 0.41
C ALA A 58 10.88 -12.15 1.49
N ILE A 59 10.17 -12.26 2.62
CA ILE A 59 10.50 -13.18 3.72
C ILE A 59 10.51 -14.62 3.22
N ARG A 60 9.47 -15.06 2.49
CA ARG A 60 9.41 -16.44 2.02
C ARG A 60 10.51 -16.77 1.01
N LEU A 61 10.86 -15.85 0.13
CA LEU A 61 11.98 -16.03 -0.80
C LEU A 61 13.31 -16.21 -0.06
N LYS A 62 13.55 -15.43 1.00
CA LYS A 62 14.76 -15.57 1.82
C LYS A 62 14.79 -16.86 2.65
N GLN A 63 13.64 -17.33 3.12
CA GLN A 63 13.53 -18.66 3.73
C GLN A 63 13.86 -19.77 2.72
N LEU A 64 13.32 -19.70 1.50
CA LEU A 64 13.59 -20.67 0.42
C LEU A 64 15.06 -20.68 -0.02
N GLU A 65 15.72 -19.52 -0.08
CA GLU A 65 17.17 -19.42 -0.30
C GLU A 65 17.94 -20.22 0.76
N SER A 66 17.57 -20.08 2.03
CA SER A 66 18.19 -20.83 3.14
C SER A 66 17.91 -22.34 3.05
N GLU A 67 16.71 -22.74 2.63
CA GLU A 67 16.32 -24.15 2.45
C GLU A 67 17.03 -24.82 1.25
N THR A 68 17.22 -24.09 0.15
CA THR A 68 17.75 -24.62 -1.12
C THR A 68 19.24 -24.38 -1.33
N SER A 69 19.86 -23.51 -0.52
CA SER A 69 21.23 -23.02 -0.70
C SER A 69 21.48 -22.36 -2.07
N LEU A 70 20.41 -21.86 -2.71
CA LEU A 70 20.48 -21.10 -3.95
C LEU A 70 20.36 -19.61 -3.61
N PRO A 71 21.43 -18.81 -3.79
CA PRO A 71 21.39 -17.39 -3.45
C PRO A 71 20.40 -16.65 -4.35
N VAL A 72 19.55 -15.80 -3.77
CA VAL A 72 18.55 -14.99 -4.49
C VAL A 72 18.61 -13.55 -4.00
N ARG A 73 18.94 -12.61 -4.88
CA ARG A 73 18.95 -11.18 -4.58
C ARG A 73 17.54 -10.60 -4.71
N VAL A 74 16.92 -10.32 -3.58
CA VAL A 74 15.57 -9.73 -3.47
C VAL A 74 15.68 -8.27 -3.06
N VAL A 75 15.03 -7.38 -3.82
CA VAL A 75 14.89 -5.95 -3.48
C VAL A 75 13.41 -5.60 -3.31
N VAL A 76 13.09 -4.87 -2.24
CA VAL A 76 11.75 -4.34 -1.97
C VAL A 76 11.79 -2.84 -2.11
N LEU A 77 10.96 -2.29 -3.00
CA LEU A 77 10.81 -0.85 -3.22
C LEU A 77 9.55 -0.36 -2.53
N GLU A 78 9.69 0.56 -1.57
CA GLU A 78 8.58 1.19 -0.89
C GLU A 78 8.63 2.71 -1.11
N LYS A 79 7.46 3.33 -1.32
CA LYS A 79 7.35 4.79 -1.52
C LYS A 79 7.51 5.54 -0.19
N GLY A 80 7.11 4.91 0.90
CA GLY A 80 7.23 5.45 2.26
C GLY A 80 8.67 5.77 2.62
N ALA A 81 8.87 6.85 3.38
CA ALA A 81 10.17 7.16 3.97
C ALA A 81 10.66 6.03 4.91
N GLU A 82 9.71 5.30 5.48
CA GLU A 82 9.92 4.13 6.33
C GLU A 82 8.95 3.04 5.89
N VAL A 83 9.30 1.77 6.14
CA VAL A 83 8.41 0.64 5.87
C VAL A 83 7.15 0.80 6.72
N GLY A 84 5.99 0.80 6.07
CA GLY A 84 4.70 0.93 6.75
C GLY A 84 4.15 2.35 6.87
N SER A 85 4.90 3.39 6.53
CA SER A 85 4.43 4.79 6.70
C SER A 85 3.23 5.18 5.82
N HIS A 86 2.94 4.40 4.78
CA HIS A 86 1.75 4.54 3.95
C HIS A 86 0.68 3.45 4.17
N ILE A 87 0.86 2.58 5.17
CA ILE A 87 -0.15 1.56 5.52
C ILE A 87 -1.25 2.22 6.35
N LEU A 88 -2.50 2.10 5.89
CA LEU A 88 -3.68 2.51 6.63
C LEU A 88 -4.69 1.35 6.65
N SER A 89 -5.10 0.92 7.84
CA SER A 89 -6.05 -0.18 8.02
C SER A 89 -6.81 -0.03 9.34
N GLY A 90 -8.03 -0.59 9.42
CA GLY A 90 -8.72 -0.83 10.69
C GLY A 90 -8.20 -2.05 11.44
N ALA A 91 -7.36 -2.87 10.78
CA ALA A 91 -6.49 -3.89 11.35
C ALA A 91 -7.14 -4.89 12.33
N VAL A 92 -8.21 -5.56 11.87
CA VAL A 92 -8.65 -6.85 12.45
C VAL A 92 -7.99 -7.96 11.64
N ILE A 93 -7.07 -8.69 12.27
CA ILE A 93 -6.15 -9.61 11.61
C ILE A 93 -6.51 -11.06 11.92
N GLU A 94 -6.72 -11.85 10.87
CA GLU A 94 -6.69 -13.31 10.95
C GLU A 94 -5.22 -13.76 10.96
N SER A 95 -4.82 -14.50 11.99
CA SER A 95 -3.40 -14.82 12.22
C SER A 95 -2.87 -16.03 11.43
N SER A 96 -3.73 -16.78 10.75
CA SER A 96 -3.37 -18.03 10.05
C SER A 96 -2.21 -17.87 9.05
N ALA A 97 -2.21 -16.78 8.27
CA ALA A 97 -1.12 -16.50 7.33
C ALA A 97 0.20 -16.15 8.03
N LEU A 98 0.13 -15.42 9.14
CA LEU A 98 1.32 -15.05 9.93
C LEU A 98 1.90 -16.27 10.63
N ASP A 99 1.05 -17.20 11.08
CA ASP A 99 1.44 -18.48 11.68
C ASP A 99 2.21 -19.36 10.69
N ALA A 100 1.75 -19.39 9.44
CA ALA A 100 2.42 -20.13 8.39
C ALA A 100 3.77 -19.49 7.99
N LEU A 101 3.84 -18.15 7.96
CA LEU A 101 5.04 -17.45 7.50
C LEU A 101 6.12 -17.34 8.60
N LEU A 102 5.72 -17.10 9.85
CA LEU A 102 6.61 -16.82 10.97
C LEU A 102 6.16 -17.60 12.23
N PRO A 103 6.34 -18.93 12.32
CA PRO A 103 5.72 -19.75 13.37
C PRO A 103 5.96 -19.31 14.83
N ASP A 104 7.06 -18.62 15.09
CA ASP A 104 7.50 -18.12 16.39
C ASP A 104 7.02 -16.69 16.73
N TRP A 105 6.27 -16.03 15.83
CA TRP A 105 5.98 -14.60 15.94
C TRP A 105 5.28 -14.21 17.25
N ARG A 106 4.44 -15.08 17.82
CA ARG A 106 3.73 -14.85 19.09
C ARG A 106 4.62 -14.89 20.32
N ALA A 107 5.78 -15.52 20.25
CA ALA A 107 6.72 -15.60 21.36
C ALA A 107 7.62 -14.36 21.48
N ARG A 108 7.58 -13.47 20.47
CA ARG A 108 8.39 -12.26 20.43
C ARG A 108 7.75 -11.18 21.31
N GLU A 109 8.50 -10.66 22.27
CA GLU A 109 8.01 -9.65 23.21
C GLU A 109 7.60 -8.34 22.54
N ASP A 110 8.18 -8.04 21.38
CA ASP A 110 7.99 -6.79 20.63
C ASP A 110 6.89 -6.86 19.56
N HIS A 111 6.11 -7.94 19.50
CA HIS A 111 5.09 -8.06 18.46
C HIS A 111 3.90 -7.10 18.71
N PRO A 112 3.38 -6.41 17.68
CA PRO A 112 2.31 -5.42 17.86
C PRO A 112 0.89 -6.02 18.01
N LEU A 113 0.72 -7.33 17.77
CA LEU A 113 -0.57 -8.03 17.74
C LEU A 113 -0.96 -8.65 19.10
N ALA A 114 -1.08 -7.83 20.15
CA ALA A 114 -1.29 -8.32 21.51
C ALA A 114 -2.77 -8.52 21.91
N GLN A 115 -3.72 -7.85 21.24
CA GLN A 115 -5.09 -7.78 21.73
C GLN A 115 -6.04 -8.70 20.94
N PRO A 116 -6.59 -9.78 21.56
CA PRO A 116 -7.58 -10.62 20.90
C PRO A 116 -8.95 -9.93 20.83
N VAL A 117 -9.70 -10.23 19.78
CA VAL A 117 -11.08 -9.75 19.64
C VAL A 117 -11.98 -10.46 20.66
N THR A 118 -12.66 -9.67 21.49
CA THR A 118 -13.56 -10.18 22.55
C THR A 118 -15.02 -10.26 22.11
N SER A 119 -15.45 -9.36 21.23
CA SER A 119 -16.83 -9.33 20.71
C SER A 119 -16.87 -8.74 19.30
N SER A 120 -17.93 -9.03 18.57
CA SER A 120 -18.19 -8.49 17.23
C SER A 120 -19.68 -8.19 17.10
N GLY A 121 -20.01 -7.16 16.33
CA GLY A 121 -21.38 -6.74 16.13
C GLY A 121 -21.55 -5.94 14.85
N MET A 122 -22.75 -5.99 14.28
CA MET A 122 -23.13 -5.20 13.12
C MET A 122 -24.36 -4.36 13.47
N ARG A 123 -24.38 -3.11 13.02
CA ARG A 123 -25.45 -2.16 13.34
C ARG A 123 -25.85 -1.39 12.09
N LEU A 124 -27.15 -1.21 11.91
CA LEU A 124 -27.71 -0.27 10.95
C LEU A 124 -27.82 1.10 11.61
N LEU A 125 -27.18 2.10 11.01
CA LEU A 125 -27.20 3.48 11.51
C LEU A 125 -28.23 4.30 10.74
N THR A 126 -29.05 5.05 11.47
CA THR A 126 -29.89 6.14 10.94
C THR A 126 -29.43 7.45 11.60
N GLU A 127 -29.97 8.58 11.17
CA GLU A 127 -29.62 9.89 11.77
C GLU A 127 -29.76 9.91 13.30
N LYS A 128 -30.77 9.21 13.84
CA LYS A 128 -31.13 9.25 15.27
C LYS A 128 -30.93 7.92 16.01
N TYR A 129 -30.74 6.81 15.29
CA TYR A 129 -30.78 5.48 15.89
C TYR A 129 -29.63 4.59 15.42
N SER A 130 -29.25 3.65 16.29
CA SER A 130 -28.30 2.59 15.99
C SER A 130 -28.95 1.24 16.31
N ILE A 131 -29.40 0.54 15.28
CA ILE A 131 -30.20 -0.69 15.40
C ILE A 131 -29.26 -1.89 15.27
N PRO A 132 -29.15 -2.76 16.28
CA PRO A 132 -28.33 -3.97 16.16
C PRO A 132 -28.97 -4.94 15.17
N ILE A 133 -28.16 -5.50 14.28
CA ILE A 133 -28.59 -6.51 13.31
C ILE A 133 -27.69 -7.74 13.39
N PRO A 134 -28.20 -8.94 13.11
CA PRO A 134 -27.38 -10.14 13.10
C PRO A 134 -26.26 -10.00 12.06
N HIS A 135 -25.01 -10.17 12.47
CA HIS A 135 -23.89 -10.19 11.54
C HIS A 135 -23.77 -11.56 10.88
N SER A 136 -23.28 -11.60 9.64
CA SER A 136 -23.00 -12.85 8.94
C SER A 136 -21.82 -13.58 9.59
N LEU A 137 -21.70 -14.90 9.34
CA LEU A 137 -20.57 -15.69 9.81
C LEU A 137 -19.22 -15.16 9.30
N GLN A 138 -19.21 -14.65 8.06
CA GLN A 138 -18.03 -14.04 7.44
C GLN A 138 -17.56 -12.77 8.17
N MET A 139 -18.45 -12.09 8.90
CA MET A 139 -18.11 -10.91 9.72
C MET A 139 -17.79 -11.28 11.17
N GLY A 140 -17.76 -12.57 11.52
CA GLY A 140 -17.34 -13.04 12.83
C GLY A 140 -15.82 -12.99 12.96
N ASN A 141 -15.31 -12.35 14.02
CA ASN A 141 -13.88 -12.19 14.25
C ASN A 141 -13.35 -13.07 15.38
N LYS A 142 -13.98 -14.22 15.62
CA LYS A 142 -13.57 -15.14 16.68
C LYS A 142 -12.17 -15.69 16.36
N GLY A 143 -11.21 -15.45 17.27
CA GLY A 143 -9.82 -15.87 17.08
C GLY A 143 -8.94 -14.86 16.34
N ASN A 144 -9.52 -13.74 15.87
CA ASN A 144 -8.76 -12.65 15.26
C ASN A 144 -8.14 -11.74 16.33
N LEU A 145 -7.15 -10.97 15.91
CA LEU A 145 -6.42 -10.01 16.74
C LEU A 145 -6.66 -8.59 16.22
N ILE A 146 -6.48 -7.59 17.09
CA ILE A 146 -6.48 -6.17 16.73
C ILE A 146 -5.18 -5.53 17.16
N THR A 147 -4.75 -4.55 16.36
CA THR A 147 -3.65 -3.64 16.70
C THR A 147 -4.20 -2.38 17.36
N LEU A 148 -3.52 -1.87 18.39
CA LEU A 148 -3.82 -0.58 19.02
C LEU A 148 -2.98 0.55 18.41
#